data_AF-A0A961MKD1-F1
#
_entry.id   AF-A0A961MKD1-F1
#
_cell.length_a   1.000
_cell.length_b   1.000
_cell.length_c   1.000
_cell.angle_alpha   90.00
_cell.angle_beta   90.00
_cell.angle_gamma   90.00
#
_symmetry.space_group_name_H-M   'P 1'
#
loop_
_entity.id
_entity.type
_entity.pdbx_description
1 polymer ?
#
loop_
_entity_poly.entity_id
_entity_poly.type
_entity_poly.pdbx_seq_one_letter_code
_entity_poly.pdbx_strand_id
1 'polypeptide(L)'
;MRRILTEKDVEPAVRGGSVYAAGGGGWADHGRRLGYAAVGAGTPELVSVDELREEDWIATAAAIGAPASTTPWEMQGVDYVKAVRLLNEALGTPVAGLMVGQKGKCSPLNGWLPAAILGCKVVDAVGDIRAHPTGGMGSIGM
;
A
#
# COMPACT_ATOMS: atom_id res chain seq x y z
N MET A 1 -2.09 -4.99 17.29
CA MET A 1 -3.49 -4.63 16.99
C MET A 1 -3.94 -5.37 15.71
N ARG A 2 -3.88 -6.70 15.70
CA ARG A 2 -4.27 -7.51 14.55
C ARG A 2 -5.75 -7.40 14.24
N ARG A 3 -6.10 -7.04 13.00
CA ARG A 3 -7.49 -7.06 12.50
C ARG A 3 -7.58 -7.41 11.03
N ILE A 4 -8.67 -8.06 10.63
CA ILE A 4 -8.99 -8.29 9.22
C ILE A 4 -9.62 -7.02 8.65
N LEU A 5 -9.11 -6.57 7.51
CA LEU A 5 -9.66 -5.46 6.75
C LEU A 5 -10.82 -5.96 5.88
N THR A 6 -11.91 -5.23 5.92
CA THR A 6 -13.17 -5.58 5.24
C THR A 6 -13.58 -4.47 4.27
N GLU A 7 -14.63 -4.71 3.50
CA GLU A 7 -15.24 -3.69 2.64
C GLU A 7 -15.55 -2.39 3.37
N LYS A 8 -15.96 -2.47 4.65
CA LYS A 8 -16.27 -1.30 5.49
C LYS A 8 -15.06 -0.42 5.78
N ASP A 9 -13.85 -0.95 5.61
CA ASP A 9 -12.59 -0.24 5.87
C ASP A 9 -12.08 0.53 4.64
N VAL A 10 -12.58 0.21 3.43
CA VAL A 10 -12.08 0.79 2.17
C VAL A 10 -12.32 2.30 2.11
N GLU A 11 -13.56 2.74 2.31
CA GLU A 11 -13.89 4.17 2.22
C GLU A 11 -13.26 5.00 3.36
N PRO A 12 -13.24 4.54 4.62
CA PRO A 12 -12.46 5.20 5.68
C PRO A 12 -10.97 5.33 5.36
N ALA A 13 -10.34 4.29 4.78
CA ALA A 13 -8.93 4.34 4.40
C ALA A 13 -8.65 5.39 3.33
N VAL A 14 -9.50 5.47 2.29
CA VAL A 14 -9.40 6.47 1.22
C VAL A 14 -9.62 7.89 1.76
N ARG A 15 -10.68 8.11 2.56
CA ARG A 15 -11.00 9.43 3.12
C ARG A 15 -9.95 9.91 4.11
N GLY A 16 -9.56 9.05 5.05
CA GLY A 16 -8.51 9.36 6.02
C GLY A 16 -7.19 9.67 5.32
N GLY A 17 -6.80 8.84 4.35
CA GLY A 17 -5.63 9.10 3.51
C GLY A 17 -5.70 10.44 2.78
N SER A 18 -6.88 10.81 2.27
CA SER A 18 -7.11 12.08 1.56
C SER A 18 -6.97 13.30 2.46
N VAL A 19 -7.40 13.23 3.72
CA VAL A 19 -7.21 14.32 4.71
C VAL A 19 -5.73 14.55 4.97
N TYR A 20 -4.98 13.47 5.15
CA TYR A 20 -3.55 13.51 5.40
C TYR A 20 -2.72 13.82 4.15
N ALA A 21 -3.28 13.69 2.94
CA ALA A 21 -2.53 13.76 1.69
C ALA A 21 -1.91 15.12 1.36
N ALA A 22 -2.22 16.21 2.08
CA ALA A 22 -1.74 17.56 1.75
C ALA A 22 -1.93 17.92 0.25
N GLY A 23 -3.01 17.43 -0.38
CA GLY A 23 -3.35 17.62 -1.79
C GLY A 23 -2.92 16.50 -2.75
N GLY A 24 -1.90 15.71 -2.40
CA GLY A 24 -1.27 14.70 -3.28
C GLY A 24 -1.79 13.27 -3.12
N GLY A 25 -0.91 12.30 -3.39
CA GLY A 25 -1.13 10.89 -3.03
C GLY A 25 -2.07 10.08 -3.93
N GLY A 26 -2.14 10.43 -5.22
CA GLY A 26 -2.88 9.66 -6.23
C GLY A 26 -4.38 9.95 -6.31
N TRP A 27 -5.15 8.99 -6.80
CA TRP A 27 -6.58 9.14 -7.11
C TRP A 27 -7.44 8.26 -6.20
N ALA A 28 -8.49 8.84 -5.60
CA ALA A 28 -9.37 8.12 -4.68
C ALA A 28 -10.01 6.88 -5.33
N ASP A 29 -10.43 6.97 -6.60
CA ASP A 29 -11.06 5.85 -7.31
C ASP A 29 -10.09 4.69 -7.57
N HIS A 30 -8.81 4.98 -7.81
CA HIS A 30 -7.79 3.93 -7.89
C HIS A 30 -7.60 3.24 -6.53
N GLY A 31 -7.57 4.02 -5.44
CA GLY A 31 -7.55 3.47 -4.08
C GLY A 31 -8.73 2.55 -3.82
N ARG A 32 -9.96 2.99 -4.12
CA ARG A 32 -11.18 2.18 -4.00
C ARG A 32 -11.09 0.89 -4.80
N ARG A 33 -10.67 0.96 -6.08
CA ARG A 33 -10.48 -0.23 -6.92
C ARG A 33 -9.56 -1.25 -6.25
N LEU A 34 -8.41 -0.82 -5.73
CA LEU A 34 -7.47 -1.71 -5.03
C LEU A 34 -8.06 -2.28 -3.73
N GLY A 35 -8.69 -1.45 -2.91
CA GLY A 35 -9.29 -1.87 -1.65
C GLY A 35 -10.37 -2.92 -1.83
N TYR A 36 -11.33 -2.66 -2.73
CA TYR A 36 -12.41 -3.61 -3.04
C TYR A 36 -11.88 -4.88 -3.69
N ALA A 37 -10.91 -4.78 -4.60
CA ALA A 37 -10.25 -5.96 -5.17
C ALA A 37 -9.56 -6.80 -4.09
N ALA A 38 -8.89 -6.17 -3.13
CA ALA A 38 -8.19 -6.87 -2.07
C ALA A 38 -9.12 -7.68 -1.16
N VAL A 39 -10.18 -7.04 -0.66
CA VAL A 39 -11.16 -7.69 0.24
C VAL A 39 -12.07 -8.67 -0.50
N GLY A 40 -12.22 -8.53 -1.82
CA GLY A 40 -12.92 -9.49 -2.67
C GLY A 40 -12.07 -10.71 -3.06
N ALA A 41 -10.75 -10.53 -3.19
CA ALA A 41 -9.81 -11.59 -3.58
C ALA A 41 -9.28 -12.40 -2.38
N GLY A 42 -9.27 -11.82 -1.18
CA GLY A 42 -8.72 -12.47 0.02
C GLY A 42 -9.05 -11.73 1.31
N THR A 43 -8.26 -11.97 2.34
CA THR A 43 -8.47 -11.43 3.69
C THR A 43 -7.26 -10.62 4.14
N PRO A 44 -7.07 -9.39 3.63
CA PRO A 44 -5.95 -8.55 4.02
C PRO A 44 -5.98 -8.29 5.52
N GLU A 45 -4.85 -8.56 6.19
CA GLU A 45 -4.72 -8.47 7.64
C GLU A 45 -3.83 -7.28 8.01
N LEU A 46 -4.38 -6.36 8.80
CA LEU A 46 -3.65 -5.23 9.36
C LEU A 46 -3.00 -5.64 10.68
N VAL A 47 -1.71 -5.35 10.83
CA VAL A 47 -0.92 -5.60 12.05
C VAL A 47 -0.10 -4.38 12.43
N SER A 48 0.20 -4.21 13.72
CA SER A 48 1.21 -3.26 14.19
C SER A 48 2.63 -3.81 13.99
N VAL A 49 3.64 -2.95 13.96
CA VAL A 49 5.05 -3.36 13.81
C VAL A 49 5.47 -4.34 14.90
N ASP A 50 5.01 -4.15 16.13
CA ASP A 50 5.33 -5.02 17.28
C ASP A 50 4.76 -6.46 17.16
N GLU A 51 3.91 -6.73 16.16
CA GLU A 51 3.35 -8.06 15.89
C GLU A 51 4.16 -8.84 14.84
N LEU A 52 5.25 -8.24 14.33
CA LEU A 52 6.20 -8.85 13.42
C LEU A 52 7.49 -9.23 14.17
N ARG A 53 8.29 -10.12 13.60
CA ARG A 53 9.60 -10.49 14.15
C ARG A 53 10.64 -9.43 13.80
N GLU A 54 11.68 -9.30 14.63
CA GLU A 54 12.75 -8.31 14.39
C GLU A 54 13.49 -8.55 13.08
N GLU A 55 13.60 -9.81 12.65
CA GLU A 55 14.26 -10.22 11.41
C GLU A 55 13.34 -10.23 10.17
N ASP A 56 12.06 -9.86 10.32
CA ASP A 56 11.10 -9.87 9.21
C ASP A 56 11.35 -8.73 8.22
N TRP A 57 11.33 -9.05 6.92
CA TRP A 57 11.41 -8.03 5.87
C TRP A 57 10.06 -7.32 5.69
N ILE A 58 10.06 -5.99 5.79
CA ILE A 58 8.95 -5.12 5.44
C ILE A 58 9.31 -4.35 4.18
N ALA A 59 8.41 -4.29 3.21
CA ALA A 59 8.60 -3.51 2.00
C ALA A 59 7.63 -2.33 1.92
N THR A 60 8.05 -1.29 1.19
CA THR A 60 7.21 -0.13 0.93
C THR A 60 6.43 -0.32 -0.37
N ALA A 61 5.10 -0.34 -0.27
CA ALA A 61 4.19 -0.38 -1.42
C ALA A 61 3.88 1.04 -1.90
N ALA A 62 4.38 1.39 -3.09
CA ALA A 62 4.18 2.68 -3.71
C ALA A 62 3.58 2.55 -5.12
N ALA A 63 2.86 3.60 -5.51
CA ALA A 63 2.28 3.77 -6.83
C ALA A 63 2.92 5.01 -7.46
N ILE A 64 3.84 4.81 -8.40
CA ILE A 64 4.53 5.90 -9.10
C ILE A 64 4.14 5.84 -10.57
N GLY A 65 3.71 6.97 -11.11
CA GLY A 65 3.28 7.08 -12.49
C GLY A 65 3.21 8.53 -12.94
N ALA A 66 2.58 8.75 -14.09
CA ALA A 66 2.40 10.08 -14.69
C ALA A 66 0.91 10.47 -14.69
N PRO A 67 0.38 11.13 -13.64
CA PRO A 67 -1.03 11.48 -13.55
C PRO A 67 -1.52 12.41 -14.67
N ALA A 68 -0.61 13.17 -15.29
CA ALA A 68 -0.89 14.06 -16.42
C ALA A 68 -0.64 13.41 -17.79
N SER A 69 -0.39 12.10 -17.84
CA SER A 69 -0.18 11.37 -19.09
C SER A 69 -1.42 11.48 -19.99
N THR A 70 -1.19 11.61 -21.29
CA THR A 70 -2.24 11.59 -22.33
C THR A 70 -2.43 10.20 -22.96
N THR A 71 -1.67 9.20 -22.50
CA THR A 71 -1.79 7.82 -22.94
C THR A 71 -2.82 7.05 -22.12
N PRO A 72 -3.43 5.97 -22.65
CA PRO A 72 -4.35 5.12 -21.89
C PRO A 72 -3.63 4.18 -20.90
N TRP A 73 -2.31 4.29 -20.76
CA TRP A 73 -1.55 3.42 -19.88
C TRP A 73 -1.87 3.77 -18.41
N GLU A 74 -2.23 2.76 -17.64
CA GLU A 74 -2.38 2.86 -16.20
C GLU A 74 -1.78 1.62 -15.52
N MET A 75 -1.31 1.80 -14.29
CA MET A 75 -0.93 0.68 -13.44
C MET A 75 -2.19 -0.06 -12.97
N GLN A 76 -2.17 -1.38 -13.05
CA GLN A 76 -3.26 -2.28 -12.68
C GLN A 76 -2.97 -2.97 -11.35
N GLY A 77 -4.00 -3.51 -10.70
CA GLY A 77 -3.84 -4.27 -9.45
C GLY A 77 -2.85 -5.44 -9.55
N VAL A 78 -2.79 -6.10 -10.71
CA VAL A 78 -1.85 -7.19 -10.98
C VAL A 78 -0.38 -6.74 -10.94
N ASP A 79 -0.10 -5.47 -11.23
CA ASP A 79 1.27 -4.94 -11.22
C ASP A 79 1.80 -4.82 -9.79
N TYR A 80 0.96 -4.44 -8.83
CA TYR A 80 1.31 -4.43 -7.40
C TYR A 80 1.67 -5.83 -6.90
N VAL A 81 0.88 -6.84 -7.28
CA VAL A 81 1.13 -8.25 -6.94
C VAL A 81 2.43 -8.73 -7.57
N LYS A 82 2.65 -8.40 -8.86
CA LYS A 82 3.86 -8.78 -9.57
C LYS A 82 5.11 -8.14 -8.97
N ALA A 83 5.05 -6.87 -8.57
CA ALA A 83 6.15 -6.17 -7.92
C ALA A 83 6.60 -6.89 -6.63
N VAL A 84 5.65 -7.28 -5.78
CA VAL A 84 5.97 -8.01 -4.53
C VAL A 84 6.47 -9.42 -4.81
N ARG A 85 5.96 -10.11 -5.84
CA ARG A 85 6.50 -11.42 -6.25
C ARG A 85 7.97 -11.33 -6.68
N LEU A 86 8.31 -10.35 -7.51
CA LEU A 86 9.68 -10.12 -7.96
C LEU A 86 10.60 -9.75 -6.80
N LEU A 87 10.11 -8.96 -5.83
CA LEU A 87 10.87 -8.66 -4.62
C LEU A 87 11.12 -9.91 -3.78
N ASN A 88 10.10 -10.74 -3.55
CA ASN A 88 10.24 -11.99 -2.81
C ASN A 88 11.24 -12.94 -3.48
N GLU A 89 11.23 -13.01 -4.81
CA GLU A 89 12.21 -13.79 -5.59
C GLU A 89 13.63 -13.27 -5.39
N ALA A 90 13.83 -11.94 -5.49
CA ALA A 90 15.13 -11.31 -5.30
C ALA A 90 15.66 -11.44 -3.85
N LEU A 91 14.77 -11.40 -2.85
CA LEU A 91 15.12 -11.61 -1.44
C LEU A 91 15.38 -13.09 -1.09
N GLY A 92 14.91 -14.03 -1.91
CA GLY A 92 14.91 -15.46 -1.60
C GLY A 92 13.98 -15.85 -0.44
N THR A 93 13.18 -14.91 0.07
CA THR A 93 12.22 -15.10 1.15
C THR A 93 11.03 -14.13 0.97
N PRO A 94 9.80 -14.51 1.33
CA PRO A 94 8.67 -13.60 1.29
C PRO A 94 8.85 -12.41 2.26
N VAL A 95 8.45 -11.22 1.83
CA VAL A 95 8.26 -10.10 2.76
C VAL A 95 7.14 -10.45 3.75
N ALA A 96 7.34 -10.15 5.03
CA ALA A 96 6.35 -10.39 6.06
C ALA A 96 5.21 -9.36 5.99
N GLY A 97 5.50 -8.15 5.54
CA GLY A 97 4.52 -7.07 5.50
C GLY A 97 4.81 -5.98 4.47
N LEU A 98 3.76 -5.22 4.17
CA LEU A 98 3.77 -4.06 3.30
C LEU A 98 3.31 -2.83 4.07
N MET A 99 4.14 -1.80 4.06
CA MET A 99 3.79 -0.46 4.55
C MET A 99 3.74 0.53 3.39
N VAL A 100 3.32 1.77 3.66
CA VAL A 100 3.29 2.83 2.64
C VAL A 100 4.27 3.93 3.03
N GLY A 101 4.99 4.49 2.04
CA GLY A 101 6.02 5.49 2.33
C GLY A 101 5.45 6.85 2.74
N GLN A 102 4.19 7.12 2.36
CA GLN A 102 3.50 8.38 2.62
C GLN A 102 1.98 8.15 2.65
N LYS A 103 1.24 8.98 3.38
CA LYS A 103 -0.23 9.04 3.25
C LYS A 103 -0.63 9.77 1.97
N GLY A 104 -1.79 9.38 1.44
CA GLY A 104 -2.29 9.84 0.16
C GLY A 104 -3.73 9.41 -0.07
N LYS A 105 -4.38 9.95 -1.10
CA LYS A 105 -5.75 9.58 -1.47
C LYS A 105 -5.89 8.09 -1.80
N CYS A 106 -4.91 7.51 -2.50
CA CYS A 106 -4.87 6.08 -2.81
C CYS A 106 -3.86 5.29 -1.97
N SER A 107 -2.79 5.95 -1.51
CA SER A 107 -1.61 5.29 -0.94
C SER A 107 -1.92 4.25 0.14
N PRO A 108 -2.84 4.48 1.10
CA PRO A 108 -3.14 3.50 2.17
C PRO A 108 -3.52 2.10 1.66
N LEU A 109 -3.97 1.98 0.41
CA LEU A 109 -4.49 0.74 -0.17
C LEU A 109 -3.50 0.04 -1.11
N ASN A 110 -2.34 0.65 -1.39
CA ASN A 110 -1.32 0.10 -2.30
C ASN A 110 -0.85 -1.30 -1.88
N GLY A 111 -0.79 -1.57 -0.57
CA GLY A 111 -0.36 -2.85 -0.01
C GLY A 111 -1.47 -3.89 0.13
N TRP A 112 -2.75 -3.52 0.01
CA TRP A 112 -3.86 -4.41 0.40
C TRP A 112 -4.01 -5.59 -0.55
N LEU A 113 -4.06 -5.33 -1.86
CA LEU A 113 -4.26 -6.36 -2.86
C LEU A 113 -3.09 -7.37 -2.92
N PRO A 114 -1.81 -6.94 -2.98
CA PRO A 114 -0.71 -7.89 -2.89
C PRO A 114 -0.69 -8.65 -1.55
N ALA A 115 -1.01 -8.01 -0.42
CA ALA A 115 -1.12 -8.69 0.87
C ALA A 115 -2.19 -9.79 0.86
N ALA A 116 -3.38 -9.48 0.35
CA ALA A 116 -4.49 -10.42 0.25
C ALA A 116 -4.16 -11.64 -0.63
N ILE A 117 -3.39 -11.45 -1.71
CA ILE A 117 -3.06 -12.52 -2.68
C ILE A 117 -1.83 -13.33 -2.27
N LEU A 118 -0.82 -12.68 -1.67
CA LEU A 118 0.48 -13.29 -1.39
C LEU A 118 0.66 -13.69 0.08
N GLY A 119 -0.27 -13.31 0.95
CA GLY A 119 -0.30 -13.72 2.36
C GLY A 119 0.59 -12.90 3.30
N CYS A 120 1.27 -11.85 2.81
CA CYS A 120 1.95 -10.89 3.68
C CYS A 120 0.94 -9.96 4.39
N LYS A 121 1.39 -9.25 5.43
CA LYS A 121 0.54 -8.35 6.22
C LYS A 121 0.47 -6.94 5.64
N VAL A 122 -0.62 -6.24 5.91
CA VAL A 122 -0.64 -4.77 5.80
C VAL A 122 -0.12 -4.24 7.14
N VAL A 123 0.96 -3.47 7.12
CA VAL A 123 1.56 -2.95 8.35
C VAL A 123 0.98 -1.58 8.65
N ASP A 124 0.48 -1.39 9.88
CA ASP A 124 0.03 -0.09 10.39
C ASP A 124 1.23 0.81 10.73
N ALA A 125 1.97 1.16 9.69
CA ALA A 125 3.11 2.05 9.71
C ALA A 125 3.09 2.89 8.43
N VAL A 126 3.62 4.10 8.53
CA VAL A 126 3.77 4.98 7.37
C VAL A 126 5.06 5.77 7.48
N GLY A 127 5.76 5.93 6.35
CA GLY A 127 6.99 6.73 6.31
C GLY A 127 6.74 8.23 6.59
N ASP A 128 5.58 8.76 6.23
CA ASP A 128 5.13 10.11 6.60
C ASP A 128 3.60 10.25 6.58
N ILE A 129 3.06 11.04 7.50
CA ILE A 129 1.63 11.36 7.60
C ILE A 129 1.16 12.40 6.56
N ARG A 130 2.01 12.79 5.60
CA ARG A 130 1.62 13.64 4.47
C ARG A 130 2.14 13.12 3.14
N ALA A 131 1.57 13.63 2.04
CA ALA A 131 2.13 13.37 0.73
C ALA A 131 3.31 14.31 0.43
N HIS A 132 4.29 13.77 -0.31
CA HIS A 132 5.51 14.45 -0.74
C HIS A 132 5.71 14.33 -2.25
N PRO A 133 6.39 15.31 -2.88
CA PRO A 133 6.69 15.30 -4.31
C PRO A 133 7.80 14.31 -4.69
N THR A 134 8.67 13.90 -3.75
CA THR A 134 9.82 13.02 -4.02
C THR A 134 9.97 11.94 -2.94
N GLY A 135 10.66 10.84 -3.27
CA GLY A 135 10.88 9.69 -2.37
C GLY A 135 11.80 10.00 -1.18
N GLY A 136 12.80 10.86 -1.39
CA GLY A 136 13.77 11.22 -0.34
C GLY A 136 13.20 12.08 0.79
N MET A 137 11.92 12.45 0.74
CA MET A 137 11.21 13.16 1.79
C MET A 137 10.42 12.19 2.67
N GLY A 138 10.42 12.41 3.98
CA GLY A 138 9.78 11.54 4.98
C GLY A 138 10.79 10.75 5.79
N SER A 139 10.32 9.96 6.76
CA SER A 139 11.20 9.31 7.75
C SER A 139 12.06 8.17 7.19
N ILE A 140 11.70 7.61 6.03
CA ILE A 140 12.37 6.44 5.44
C ILE A 140 13.31 6.79 4.28
N GLY A 141 13.38 8.05 3.84
CA GLY A 141 14.33 8.55 2.83
C GLY A 141 14.49 7.65 1.60
N MET A 142 13.41 7.39 0.86
CA MET A 142 13.41 6.48 -0.31
C MET A 142 14.21 7.00 -1.50
#